data_AF-W1WTT1-F1
#
_entry.id   AF-W1WTT1-F1
#
_cell.length_a   1.000
_cell.length_b   1.000
_cell.length_c   1.000
_cell.angle_alpha   90.00
_cell.angle_beta   90.00
_cell.angle_gamma   90.00
#
_symmetry.space_group_name_H-M   'P 1'
#
loop_
_entity.id
_entity.type
_entity.pdbx_description
1 polymer ?
#
loop_
_entity_poly.entity_id
_entity_poly.type
_entity_poly.pdbx_seq_one_letter_code
_entity_poly.pdbx_strand_id
1 'polypeptide(L)' 'MLNIDKVKDVYLACGASDFRKSIDGLALIVETQLKKDSYQNAL' A
#
# COMPACT_ATOMS: atom_id res chain seq x y z
N MET A 1 -5.11 -13.34 -4.39
CA MET A 1 -4.85 -12.57 -3.16
C MET A 1 -3.65 -13.18 -2.46
N LEU A 2 -2.70 -12.37 -2.00
CA LEU A 2 -1.50 -12.85 -1.31
C LEU A 2 -1.92 -13.53 0.01
N ASN A 3 -1.59 -14.81 0.18
CA ASN A 3 -1.86 -15.55 1.41
C ASN A 3 -0.62 -15.49 2.30
N ILE A 4 -0.67 -14.69 3.36
CA ILE A 4 0.45 -14.47 4.29
C ILE A 4 0.84 -15.77 5.02
N ASP A 5 -0.11 -16.68 5.28
CA ASP A 5 0.14 -17.92 6.02
C ASP A 5 1.08 -18.89 5.27
N LYS A 6 1.27 -18.67 3.96
CA LYS A 6 2.18 -19.45 3.12
C LYS A 6 3.54 -18.77 2.91
N VAL A 7 3.73 -17.55 3.41
CA VAL A 7 4.98 -16.80 3.27
C VAL A 7 5.88 -17.15 4.45
N LYS A 8 6.93 -17.94 4.17
CA LYS A 8 7.87 -18.41 5.20
C LYS A 8 8.82 -17.32 5.66
N ASP A 9 9.26 -16.47 4.73
CA ASP A 9 10.29 -15.46 4.98
C ASP A 9 9.81 -14.09 4.46
N VAL A 10 9.92 -13.07 5.31
CA VAL A 10 9.61 -11.68 4.98
C VAL A 10 10.89 -10.87 5.09
N TYR A 11 11.28 -10.21 4.01
CA TYR A 11 12.49 -9.39 3.96
C TYR A 11 12.11 -7.93 3.88
N LEU A 12 12.72 -7.11 4.75
CA LEU A 12 12.64 -5.67 4.65
C LEU A 12 13.73 -5.20 3.68
N ALA A 13 13.36 -4.40 2.67
CA ALA A 13 14.34 -3.75 1.83
C ALA A 13 15.06 -2.66 2.66
N CYS A 14 16.34 -2.88 3.01
CA CYS A 14 17.13 -1.96 3.84
C CYS A 14 17.66 -0.72 3.07
N GLY A 15 17.31 -0.56 1.79
CA GLY A 15 17.70 0.56 0.94
C GLY A 15 16.54 1.50 0.63
N ALA A 16 16.85 2.66 0.04
CA ALA A 16 15.84 3.57 -0.48
C ALA A 16 14.97 2.84 -1.51
N SER A 17 13.72 2.58 -1.14
CA SER A 17 12.75 1.87 -1.96
C SER A 17 11.61 2.83 -2.26
N ASP A 18 11.44 3.17 -3.54
CA ASP A 18 10.39 4.08 -3.96
C ASP A 18 9.05 3.34 -4.07
N PHE A 19 8.25 3.44 -3.01
CA PHE A 19 6.91 2.86 -2.95
C PHE A 19 5.80 3.80 -3.45
N ARG A 20 6.13 4.99 -3.96
CA ARG A 20 5.12 6.01 -4.33
C ARG A 20 4.07 5.45 -5.30
N LYS A 21 4.49 4.70 -6.32
CA LYS A 21 3.56 4.05 -7.26
C LYS A 21 2.58 3.08 -6.60
N SER A 22 3.03 2.30 -5.62
CA SER A 22 2.17 1.34 -4.91
C SER A 22 1.20 2.06 -3.97
N ILE A 23 1.67 3.14 -3.33
CA ILE A 23 0.86 3.98 -2.44
C ILE A 23 -0.19 4.74 -3.25
N ASP A 24 0.21 5.41 -4.34
CA ASP A 24 -0.68 6.15 -5.24
C ASP A 24 -1.75 5.23 -5.85
N GLY A 25 -1.34 4.03 -6.28
CA GLY A 25 -2.26 3.02 -6.80
C GLY A 25 -3.28 2.56 -5.76
N LEU A 26 -2.86 2.39 -4.49
CA LEU A 26 -3.78 2.04 -3.41
C LEU A 26 -4.73 3.20 -3.07
N ALA A 27 -4.22 4.43 -3.00
CA ALA A 27 -5.02 5.62 -2.74
C ALA A 27 -6.12 5.81 -3.80
N LEU A 28 -5.79 5.62 -5.08
CA LEU A 28 -6.75 5.67 -6.18
C LEU A 28 -7.86 4.61 -6.03
N ILE A 29 -7.52 3.39 -5.60
CA ILE A 29 -8.51 2.34 -5.36
C ILE A 29 -9.45 2.73 -4.21
N VAL A 30 -8.90 3.26 -3.11
CA VAL A 30 -9.71 3.72 -1.96
C VAL A 30 -10.67 4.83 -2.37
N GLU A 31 -10.19 5.84 -3.10
CA GLU A 31 -11.01 6.96 -3.56
C GLU A 31 -12.10 6.51 -4.54
N THR A 32 -11.76 5.65 -5.52
CA THR A 32 -12.70 5.24 -6.56
C THR A 32 -13.71 4.19 -6.08
N GLN A 33 -13.27 3.23 -5.25
CA GLN A 33 -14.12 2.10 -4.82
C GLN A 33 -14.81 2.36 -3.49
N LEU A 34 -14.13 3.03 -2.55
CA LEU A 34 -14.66 3.27 -1.20
C LEU A 34 -15.20 4.70 -1.04
N LYS A 35 -14.99 5.59 -2.02
CA LYS A 35 -15.45 6.99 -2.02
C LYS A 35 -15.01 7.76 -0.77
N LYS A 36 -13.84 7.41 -0.23
CA LYS A 36 -13.22 8.08 0.92
C LYS A 36 -11.97 8.80 0.45
N ASP A 37 -11.76 10.01 0.98
CA ASP A 37 -10.54 10.76 0.77
C ASP A 37 -9.38 10.11 1.55
N SER A 38 -8.37 9.68 0.82
CA SER A 38 -7.20 8.97 1.38
C SER A 38 -6.27 9.90 2.18
N TYR A 39 -6.39 11.21 2.02
CA TYR A 39 -5.49 12.22 2.58
C TYR A 39 -6.13 13.06 3.69
N GLN A 40 -7.43 12.84 3.98
CA GLN A 40 -8.20 13.66 4.92
C GLN A 40 -7.59 13.76 6.34
N ASN A 41 -6.84 12.74 6.78
CA ASN A 41 -6.17 12.71 8.09
C ASN A 41 -4.64 12.50 7.97
N ALA A 42 -4.06 12.81 6.81
CA ALA A 42 -2.62 12.69 6.58
C ALA A 42 -1.91 14.00 7.00
N LEU A 43 -1.84 14.27 8.31
CA LEU A 43 -1.08 15.37 8.90
C LEU A 43 -0.67 15.05 10.35
#